data_AF-A0A5S3VS94-F1
#
_entry.id   AF-A0A5S3VS94-F1
#
_cell.length_a   1.000
_cell.length_b   1.000
_cell.length_c   1.000
_cell.angle_alpha   90.00
_cell.angle_beta   90.00
_cell.angle_gamma   90.00
#
_symmetry.space_group_name_H-M   'P 1'
#
loop_
_entity.id
_entity.type
_entity.pdbx_description
1 polymer ?
#
loop_
_entity_poly.entity_id
_entity_poly.type
_entity_poly.pdbx_seq_one_letter_code
_entity_poly.pdbx_strand_id
1 'polypeptide(L)'
;MNQHVKRTQRDYTLAFKLAVVEQIEAGEMTYKQAQARYGIQGRSTVLRWLRQHGHQDWGSSRDVKTSGSYVMKEALPQTPEQRIKELEKQLELSQQKAQFFETVVNVLKKDYGISV
;
A
#
# COMPACT_ATOMS: atom_id res chain seq x y z
N MET A 1 5.68 19.60 -43.81
CA MET A 1 6.02 20.47 -42.65
C MET A 1 5.20 20.01 -41.45
N ASN A 2 5.76 19.20 -40.56
CA ASN A 2 5.04 18.78 -39.36
C ASN A 2 5.10 19.92 -38.34
N GLN A 3 4.03 20.70 -38.27
CA GLN A 3 3.82 21.75 -37.27
C GLN A 3 3.91 21.11 -35.88
N HIS A 4 5.06 21.28 -35.22
CA HIS A 4 5.27 20.75 -33.88
C HIS A 4 4.52 21.65 -32.88
N VAL A 5 3.23 21.37 -32.68
CA VAL A 5 2.40 22.09 -31.71
C VAL A 5 2.97 21.79 -30.32
N LYS A 6 3.53 22.82 -29.67
CA LYS A 6 3.99 22.71 -28.27
C LYS A 6 2.77 22.51 -27.38
N ARG A 7 2.69 21.37 -26.71
CA ARG A 7 1.71 21.07 -25.67
C ARG A 7 2.34 21.24 -24.30
N THR A 8 1.80 22.18 -23.54
CA THR A 8 2.20 22.49 -22.17
C THR A 8 1.30 21.74 -21.19
N GLN A 9 1.71 21.61 -19.93
CA GLN A 9 0.94 20.93 -18.87
C GLN A 9 -0.53 21.41 -18.74
N ARG A 10 -0.80 22.67 -19.11
CA ARG A 10 -2.15 23.28 -19.12
C ARG A 10 -3.08 22.71 -20.19
N ASP A 11 -2.54 22.08 -21.23
CA ASP A 11 -3.33 21.55 -22.35
C ASP A 11 -3.91 20.17 -22.05
N TYR A 12 -3.51 19.56 -20.92
CA TYR A 12 -4.04 18.29 -20.46
C TYR A 12 -5.11 18.55 -19.39
N THR A 13 -6.36 18.26 -19.72
CA THR A 13 -7.48 18.30 -18.78
C THR A 13 -7.25 17.30 -17.64
N LEU A 14 -7.84 17.56 -16.46
CA LEU A 14 -7.70 16.64 -15.33
C LEU A 14 -8.24 15.24 -15.65
N ALA A 15 -9.41 15.18 -16.30
CA ALA A 15 -10.02 13.91 -16.73
C ALA A 15 -9.08 13.09 -17.63
N PHE A 16 -8.40 13.75 -18.56
CA PHE A 16 -7.41 13.09 -19.41
C PHE A 16 -6.23 12.52 -18.60
N LYS A 17 -5.72 13.26 -17.61
CA LYS A 17 -4.62 12.80 -16.75
C LYS A 17 -5.03 11.56 -15.95
N LEU A 18 -6.25 11.57 -15.39
CA LEU A 18 -6.78 10.44 -14.60
C LEU A 18 -6.96 9.20 -15.47
N ALA A 19 -7.55 9.32 -16.66
CA ALA A 19 -7.73 8.19 -17.58
C ALA A 19 -6.39 7.57 -18.01
N VAL A 20 -5.36 8.39 -18.26
CA VAL A 20 -4.02 7.88 -18.59
C VAL A 20 -3.40 7.16 -17.40
N VAL A 21 -3.58 7.66 -16.18
CA VAL A 21 -3.06 7.03 -14.96
C VAL A 21 -3.76 5.69 -14.70
N GLU A 22 -5.09 5.65 -14.80
CA GLU A 22 -5.89 4.43 -14.63
C GLU A 22 -5.46 3.32 -15.59
N GLN A 23 -5.28 3.61 -16.89
CA GLN A 23 -4.81 2.62 -17.87
C GLN A 23 -3.41 2.08 -17.57
N ILE A 24 -2.54 2.92 -16.99
CA ILE A 24 -1.19 2.49 -16.62
C ILE A 24 -1.23 1.61 -15.37
N GLU A 25 -2.04 1.96 -14.37
CA GLU A 25 -2.19 1.19 -13.14
C GLU A 25 -2.93 -0.12 -13.35
N ALA A 26 -3.89 -0.16 -14.29
CA ALA A 26 -4.52 -1.38 -14.78
C ALA A 26 -3.54 -2.30 -15.54
N GLY A 27 -2.34 -1.82 -15.88
CA GLY A 27 -1.33 -2.58 -16.61
C GLY A 27 -1.59 -2.72 -18.11
N GLU A 28 -2.58 -2.01 -18.66
CA GLU A 28 -2.91 -2.02 -20.09
C GLU A 28 -1.81 -1.40 -20.95
N MET A 29 -1.09 -0.44 -20.39
CA MET A 29 0.06 0.17 -21.04
C MET A 29 1.11 0.69 -20.05
N THR A 30 2.36 0.68 -20.47
CA THR A 30 3.44 1.32 -19.72
C THR A 30 3.41 2.84 -19.91
N TYR A 31 3.99 3.59 -18.97
CA TYR A 31 4.11 5.05 -19.09
C TYR A 31 4.82 5.50 -20.39
N LYS A 32 5.76 4.69 -20.93
CA LYS A 32 6.44 4.97 -22.20
C LYS A 32 5.49 4.82 -23.39
N GLN A 33 4.66 3.78 -23.38
CA GLN A 33 3.64 3.55 -24.40
C GLN A 33 2.56 4.63 -24.34
N ALA A 34 2.09 5.01 -23.14
CA ALA A 34 1.17 6.11 -22.96
C ALA A 34 1.74 7.43 -23.53
N GLN A 35 3.02 7.70 -23.28
CA GLN A 35 3.69 8.88 -23.82
C GLN A 35 3.67 8.92 -25.37
N ALA A 36 4.00 7.79 -26.01
CA ALA A 36 4.01 7.69 -27.47
C ALA A 36 2.59 7.74 -28.06
N ARG A 37 1.65 6.99 -27.48
CA ARG A 37 0.27 6.85 -27.96
C ARG A 37 -0.50 8.16 -27.88
N TYR A 38 -0.30 8.93 -26.82
CA TYR A 38 -1.00 10.19 -26.58
C TYR A 38 -0.20 11.43 -27.01
N GLY A 39 1.00 11.26 -27.58
CA GLY A 39 1.84 12.37 -28.05
C GLY A 39 2.30 13.31 -26.92
N ILE A 40 2.52 12.75 -25.72
CA ILE A 40 2.92 13.54 -24.55
C ILE A 40 4.39 13.93 -24.72
N GLN A 41 4.64 15.23 -24.86
CA GLN A 41 5.99 15.73 -25.21
C GLN A 41 7.00 15.61 -24.05
N GLY A 42 6.54 15.63 -22.79
CA GLY A 42 7.44 15.58 -21.64
C GLY A 42 7.71 14.15 -21.17
N ARG A 43 9.00 13.76 -21.18
CA ARG A 43 9.47 12.43 -20.72
C ARG A 43 9.08 12.08 -19.28
N SER A 44 8.94 13.09 -18.43
CA SER A 44 8.58 12.94 -17.02
C SER A 44 7.14 13.33 -16.71
N THR A 45 6.36 13.75 -17.71
CA THR A 45 4.98 14.23 -17.51
C THR A 45 4.07 13.12 -17.03
N VAL A 46 4.09 11.96 -17.68
CA VAL A 46 3.31 10.79 -17.27
C VAL A 46 3.73 10.32 -15.87
N LEU A 47 5.04 10.26 -15.62
CA LEU A 47 5.58 9.93 -14.29
C LEU A 47 5.15 10.93 -13.21
N ARG A 48 4.96 12.20 -13.55
CA ARG A 48 4.44 13.20 -12.60
C ARG A 48 2.96 12.96 -12.32
N TRP A 49 2.16 12.61 -13.33
CA TRP A 49 0.76 12.27 -13.13
C TRP A 49 0.60 11.02 -12.26
N LEU A 50 1.39 9.98 -12.51
CA LEU A 50 1.41 8.79 -11.66
C LEU A 50 1.75 9.11 -10.20
N ARG A 51 2.67 10.05 -9.95
CA ARG A 51 2.98 10.48 -8.57
C ARG A 51 1.90 11.33 -7.90
N GLN A 52 1.15 12.10 -8.70
CA GLN A 52 0.17 13.06 -8.18
C GLN A 52 -1.23 12.46 -8.07
N HIS A 53 -1.54 11.51 -8.94
CA HIS A 53 -2.88 10.95 -9.14
C HIS A 53 -2.90 9.42 -9.08
N GLY A 54 -1.75 8.76 -9.01
CA GLY A 54 -1.69 7.31 -8.86
C GLY A 54 -1.92 6.88 -7.42
N HIS A 55 -2.39 5.65 -7.27
CA HIS A 55 -2.60 4.98 -5.98
C HIS A 55 -1.31 4.41 -5.39
N GLN A 56 -0.24 4.31 -6.19
CA GLN A 56 1.02 3.76 -5.75
C GLN A 56 1.86 4.82 -5.03
N ASP A 57 2.21 4.56 -3.75
CA ASP A 57 3.04 5.43 -2.90
C ASP A 57 4.48 5.57 -3.44
N TRP A 58 4.64 6.39 -4.47
CA TRP A 58 5.92 6.62 -5.13
C TRP A 58 6.83 7.61 -4.35
N GLY A 59 6.31 8.19 -3.27
CA GLY A 59 7.01 9.12 -2.40
C GLY A 59 8.13 8.48 -1.59
N SER A 60 8.04 7.18 -1.28
CA SER A 60 8.99 6.52 -0.37
C SER A 60 10.35 6.19 -0.98
N SER A 61 10.51 6.28 -2.31
CA SER A 61 11.78 5.91 -2.96
C SER A 61 12.85 7.02 -2.96
N ARG A 62 12.55 8.24 -2.51
CA ARG A 62 13.51 9.36 -2.57
C ARG A 62 14.22 9.69 -1.24
N ASP A 63 13.79 9.12 -0.12
CA ASP A 63 14.29 9.51 1.21
C ASP A 63 15.06 8.42 1.98
N VAL A 64 15.59 7.39 1.31
CA VAL A 64 16.49 6.41 1.99
C VAL A 64 17.93 6.92 2.10
N LYS A 65 18.27 8.05 1.46
CA LYS A 65 19.63 8.60 1.53
C LYS A 65 19.59 10.12 1.64
N THR A 66 19.33 10.66 2.82
CA THR A 66 20.02 11.83 3.41
C THR A 66 19.38 12.18 4.75
N SER A 67 20.15 12.00 5.83
CA SER A 67 20.09 12.79 7.07
C SER A 67 18.76 12.87 7.85
N GLY A 68 18.62 12.00 8.85
CA GLY A 68 18.32 12.41 10.23
C GLY A 68 17.09 13.29 10.48
N SER A 69 15.90 12.89 10.02
CA SER A 69 14.65 13.46 10.54
C SER A 69 13.65 12.36 10.87
N TYR A 70 13.33 12.24 12.16
CA TYR A 70 12.22 11.43 12.66
C TYR A 70 10.92 12.03 12.13
N VAL A 71 10.40 11.49 11.03
CA VAL A 71 9.02 11.75 10.61
C VAL A 71 8.24 10.47 10.90
N MET A 72 7.25 10.61 11.78
CA MET A 72 6.34 9.56 12.21
C MET A 72 5.92 8.70 11.01
N LYS A 73 6.18 7.39 11.11
CA LYS A 73 5.51 6.38 10.30
C LYS A 73 4.01 6.50 10.57
N GLU A 74 3.30 7.27 9.75
CA GLU A 74 1.87 7.08 9.60
C GLU A 74 1.68 5.63 9.15
N ALA A 75 1.02 4.86 10.00
CA ALA A 75 0.85 3.43 9.81
C ALA A 75 0.11 3.20 8.49
N LEU A 76 0.83 2.66 7.51
CA LEU A 76 0.22 2.09 6.31
C LEU A 76 -0.96 1.21 6.75
N PRO A 77 -2.14 1.34 6.11
CA PRO A 77 -3.25 0.46 6.40
C PRO A 77 -2.77 -0.96 6.15
N GLN A 78 -2.65 -1.74 7.23
CA GLN A 78 -2.17 -3.12 7.18
C GLN A 78 -2.92 -3.85 6.07
N THR A 79 -2.15 -4.46 5.15
CA THR A 79 -2.70 -5.32 4.11
C THR A 79 -3.62 -6.37 4.76
N PRO A 80 -4.73 -6.74 4.12
CA PRO A 80 -5.70 -7.67 4.72
C PRO A 80 -5.03 -8.99 5.15
N GLU A 81 -4.02 -9.46 4.43
CA GLU A 81 -3.24 -10.65 4.76
C GLU A 81 -2.43 -10.51 6.05
N GLN A 82 -1.83 -9.33 6.31
CA GLN A 82 -1.11 -9.07 7.55
C GLN A 82 -2.05 -9.04 8.76
N ARG A 83 -3.27 -8.55 8.58
CA ARG A 83 -4.30 -8.59 9.64
C ARG A 83 -4.73 -10.01 9.95
N ILE A 84 -4.95 -10.85 8.93
CA ILE A 84 -5.32 -12.25 9.11
C ILE A 84 -4.24 -12.99 9.90
N LYS A 85 -2.97 -12.84 9.51
CA LYS A 85 -1.85 -13.51 10.20
C LYS A 85 -1.71 -13.08 11.66
N GLU A 86 -1.91 -11.80 11.96
CA GLU A 86 -1.87 -11.30 13.34
C GLU A 86 -3.04 -11.85 14.16
N LEU A 87 -4.26 -11.87 13.60
CA LEU A 87 -5.43 -12.41 14.26
C LEU A 87 -5.33 -13.92 14.52
N GLU A 88 -4.79 -14.69 13.56
CA GLU A 88 -4.52 -16.12 13.74
C GLU A 88 -3.56 -16.37 14.90
N LYS A 89 -2.48 -15.58 15.00
CA LYS A 89 -1.53 -15.66 16.11
C LYS A 89 -2.17 -15.33 17.46
N GLN A 90 -3.05 -14.33 17.50
CA GLN A 90 -3.78 -13.99 18.73
C GLN A 90 -4.76 -15.10 19.14
N LEU A 91 -5.40 -15.74 18.17
CA LEU A 91 -6.30 -16.86 18.40
C LEU A 91 -5.54 -18.05 18.99
N GLU A 92 -4.38 -18.40 18.42
CA GLU A 92 -3.51 -19.46 18.95
C GLU A 92 -3.07 -19.17 20.39
N LEU A 93 -2.61 -17.94 20.67
CA LEU A 93 -2.22 -17.54 22.02
C LEU A 93 -3.38 -17.61 23.02
N SER A 94 -4.59 -17.23 22.59
CA SER A 94 -5.78 -17.31 23.44
C SER A 94 -6.16 -18.76 23.75
N GLN A 95 -6.11 -19.64 22.75
CA GLN A 95 -6.38 -21.07 22.92
C GLN A 95 -5.35 -21.75 23.83
N GLN A 96 -4.07 -21.46 23.65
CA GLN A 96 -3.01 -21.98 24.52
C GLN A 96 -3.21 -21.54 25.97
N LYS A 97 -3.57 -20.27 26.21
CA LYS A 97 -3.88 -19.77 27.55
C LYS A 97 -5.09 -20.49 28.14
N ALA A 98 -6.17 -20.67 27.37
CA ALA A 98 -7.37 -21.38 27.84
C ALA A 98 -7.04 -22.83 28.24
N GLN A 99 -6.31 -23.56 27.40
CA GLN A 99 -5.90 -24.94 27.69
C GLN A 99 -4.99 -25.03 28.93
N PHE A 100 -4.09 -24.07 29.10
CA PHE A 100 -3.26 -23.98 30.30
C PHE A 100 -4.13 -23.78 31.55
N PHE A 101 -5.07 -22.82 31.53
CA PHE A 101 -5.95 -22.59 32.67
C PHE A 101 -6.86 -23.79 32.96
N GLU A 102 -7.39 -24.46 31.95
CA GLU A 102 -8.14 -25.71 32.16
C GLU A 102 -7.29 -26.78 32.84
N THR A 103 -6.03 -26.93 32.43
CA THR A 103 -5.11 -27.88 33.04
C THR A 103 -4.85 -27.53 34.50
N VAL A 104 -4.59 -26.26 34.81
CA VAL A 104 -4.40 -25.78 36.19
C VAL A 104 -5.66 -26.01 37.03
N VAL A 105 -6.84 -25.69 36.51
CA VAL A 105 -8.12 -25.93 37.20
C VAL A 105 -8.33 -27.43 37.44
N ASN A 106 -8.01 -28.29 36.47
CA ASN A 106 -8.15 -29.74 36.62
C ASN A 106 -7.18 -30.31 37.68
N VAL A 107 -5.93 -29.82 37.73
CA VAL A 107 -4.97 -30.20 38.77
C VAL A 107 -5.47 -29.74 40.16
N LEU A 108 -5.96 -28.50 40.27
CA LEU A 108 -6.50 -27.97 41.53
C LEU A 108 -7.74 -28.75 42.00
N LYS A 109 -8.64 -29.13 41.09
CA LYS A 109 -9.78 -30.00 41.41
C LYS A 109 -9.33 -31.37 41.89
N LYS A 110 -8.33 -31.95 41.24
CA LYS A 110 -7.83 -33.31 41.52
C LYS A 110 -7.04 -33.40 42.83
N ASP A 111 -6.19 -32.42 43.10
CA ASP A 111 -5.24 -32.48 44.22
C ASP A 111 -5.75 -31.74 45.47
N TYR A 112 -6.63 -30.75 45.31
CA TYR A 112 -7.13 -29.93 46.43
C TYR A 112 -8.64 -30.02 46.64
N GLY A 113 -9.39 -30.75 45.81
CA GLY A 113 -10.83 -30.96 45.99
C GLY A 113 -11.67 -29.68 45.97
N ILE A 114 -11.13 -28.57 45.42
CA ILE A 114 -11.82 -27.27 45.39
C ILE A 114 -12.88 -27.32 44.29
N SER A 115 -14.15 -27.36 44.70
CA SER A 115 -15.28 -27.07 43.82
C SER A 115 -15.42 -25.56 43.67
N VAL A 116 -15.38 -25.07 42.43
CA VAL A 116 -15.86 -23.73 42.05
C VAL A 116 -17.34 -23.82 41.76
#